data_AF-A0A353NHK6-F1
#
_entry.id   AF-A0A353NHK6-F1
#
_cell.length_a   1.000
_cell.length_b   1.000
_cell.length_c   1.000
_cell.angle_alpha   90.00
_cell.angle_beta   90.00
_cell.angle_gamma   90.00
#
_symmetry.space_group_name_H-M   'P 1'
#
loop_
_entity.id
_entity.type
_entity.pdbx_description
1 polymer ?
#
loop_
_entity_poly.entity_id
_entity_poly.type
_entity_poly.pdbx_seq_one_letter_code
_entity_poly.pdbx_strand_id
1 'polypeptide(L)' 'VGDDVYRDDPTVNRLEAFAAELFGFEATLFTASGTQANLTAILSHCGRGDEYIVG' A
#
# COMPACT_ATOMS: atom_id res chain seq x y z
N VAL A 1 -12.77 -10.20 12.90
CA VAL A 1 -11.93 -8.99 12.74
C VAL A 1 -10.64 -9.29 13.47
N GLY A 2 -9.49 -9.17 12.82
CA GLY A 2 -8.16 -9.40 13.41
C GLY A 2 -7.41 -8.10 13.68
N ASP A 3 -6.16 -8.21 14.15
CA ASP A 3 -5.27 -7.06 14.33
C ASP A 3 -4.30 -6.96 13.15
N ASP A 4 -4.53 -5.99 12.29
CA ASP A 4 -3.74 -5.78 11.08
C ASP A 4 -2.31 -5.30 11.38
N VAL A 5 -2.09 -4.58 12.49
CA VAL A 5 -0.77 -4.06 12.86
C VAL A 5 0.22 -5.21 13.12
N TYR A 6 -0.28 -6.32 13.67
CA TYR A 6 0.49 -7.55 13.88
C TYR A 6 0.35 -8.56 12.73
N ARG A 7 -0.34 -8.20 11.64
CA ARG A 7 -0.71 -9.08 10.51
C ARG A 7 -1.57 -10.28 10.87
N ASP A 8 -2.36 -10.16 11.93
CA ASP A 8 -3.28 -11.20 12.39
C ASP A 8 -4.67 -11.08 11.75
N ASP A 9 -4.93 -10.09 10.88
CA ASP A 9 -6.17 -10.05 10.09
C ASP A 9 -6.07 -10.88 8.80
N PRO A 10 -6.69 -12.07 8.74
CA PRO A 10 -6.60 -12.96 7.57
C PRO A 10 -7.36 -12.42 6.36
N THR A 11 -8.19 -11.39 6.51
CA THR A 11 -8.93 -10.80 5.39
C THR A 11 -8.07 -9.77 4.68
N VAL A 12 -7.35 -8.92 5.44
CA VAL A 12 -6.38 -7.97 4.87
C VAL A 12 -5.26 -8.73 4.16
N ASN A 13 -4.66 -9.72 4.83
CA ASN A 13 -3.59 -10.54 4.24
C ASN A 13 -3.99 -11.20 2.90
N ARG A 14 -5.22 -11.72 2.80
CA ARG A 14 -5.71 -12.35 1.56
C ARG A 14 -5.97 -11.32 0.46
N LEU A 15 -6.48 -10.14 0.81
CA LEU A 15 -6.70 -9.06 -0.15
C LEU A 15 -5.38 -8.59 -0.74
N GLU A 16 -4.37 -8.37 0.10
CA GLU A 16 -3.05 -7.92 -0.34
C GLU A 16 -2.34 -8.97 -1.20
N ALA A 17 -2.41 -10.25 -0.81
CA ALA A 17 -1.85 -11.35 -1.59
C ALA A 17 -2.54 -11.49 -2.96
N PHE A 18 -3.87 -11.43 -2.99
CA PHE A 18 -4.64 -11.46 -4.23
C PHE A 18 -4.29 -10.29 -5.16
N ALA A 19 -4.17 -9.08 -4.63
CA ALA A 19 -3.80 -7.91 -5.43
C ALA A 19 -2.35 -8.01 -5.96
N ALA A 20 -1.42 -8.52 -5.16
CA ALA A 20 -0.04 -8.76 -5.58
C ALA A 20 0.02 -9.74 -6.77
N GLU A 21 -0.70 -10.85 -6.69
CA GLU A 21 -0.83 -11.82 -7.79
C GLU A 21 -1.51 -11.20 -9.02
N LEU A 22 -2.62 -10.50 -8.83
CA LEU A 22 -3.41 -9.91 -9.92
C LEU A 22 -2.60 -8.91 -10.75
N PHE A 23 -1.78 -8.08 -10.11
CA PHE A 23 -1.01 -7.02 -10.77
C PHE A 23 0.45 -7.39 -11.05
N GLY A 24 0.90 -8.57 -10.60
CA GLY A 24 2.28 -9.04 -10.81
C GLY A 24 3.34 -8.28 -10.00
N PHE A 25 2.98 -7.78 -8.80
CA PHE A 25 3.90 -7.13 -7.88
C PHE A 25 4.33 -8.07 -6.76
N GLU A 26 5.49 -7.80 -6.14
CA GLU A 26 6.01 -8.61 -5.03
C GLU A 26 5.14 -8.49 -3.76
N ALA A 27 4.50 -7.34 -3.56
CA ALA A 27 3.64 -7.07 -2.42
C ALA A 27 2.63 -5.95 -2.74
N THR A 28 1.57 -5.87 -1.94
CA THR A 28 0.65 -4.72 -1.93
C THR A 28 0.32 -4.33 -0.49
N LEU A 29 -0.32 -3.18 -0.30
CA LEU A 29 -0.69 -2.64 1.00
C LEU A 29 -2.12 -2.11 0.98
N PHE A 30 -2.95 -2.58 1.91
CA PHE A 30 -4.28 -2.02 2.14
C PHE A 30 -4.17 -0.67 2.84
N THR A 31 -4.94 0.32 2.38
CA THR A 31 -4.95 1.67 2.95
C THR A 31 -6.38 2.17 3.14
N ALA A 32 -6.57 3.12 4.06
CA ALA A 32 -7.90 3.61 4.40
C ALA A 32 -8.57 4.42 3.26
N SER A 33 -7.78 4.94 2.31
CA SER A 33 -8.29 5.71 1.17
C SER A 33 -7.27 5.80 0.03
N GLY A 34 -7.74 6.12 -1.18
CA GLY A 34 -6.84 6.43 -2.31
C GLY A 34 -5.91 7.62 -2.05
N THR A 35 -6.34 8.61 -1.25
CA THR A 35 -5.49 9.72 -0.82
C THR A 35 -4.31 9.23 0.02
N GLN A 36 -4.56 8.32 0.98
CA GLN A 36 -3.49 7.73 1.78
C GLN A 36 -2.57 6.86 0.91
N ALA A 37 -3.12 6.08 -0.02
CA ALA A 37 -2.32 5.28 -0.96
C ALA A 37 -1.33 6.15 -1.75
N ASN A 38 -1.80 7.23 -2.37
CA ASN A 38 -0.94 8.14 -3.14
C ASN A 38 0.08 8.85 -2.25
N LEU A 39 -0.31 9.30 -1.05
CA LEU A 39 0.60 9.95 -0.11
C LEU A 39 1.72 9.00 0.33
N THR A 40 1.39 7.77 0.73
CA THR A 40 2.38 6.76 1.12
C THR A 40 3.29 6.39 -0.04
N ALA A 41 2.76 6.30 -1.27
CA ALA A 41 3.56 6.04 -2.46
C ALA A 41 4.60 7.14 -2.68
N ILE A 42 4.20 8.42 -2.64
CA ILE A 42 5.12 9.55 -2.81
C ILE A 42 6.18 9.56 -1.69
N LEU A 43 5.79 9.37 -0.43
CA LEU A 43 6.74 9.33 0.69
C LEU A 43 7.72 8.15 0.60
N SER A 44 7.32 7.05 -0.05
CA SER A 44 8.19 5.88 -0.28
C SER A 44 9.15 6.08 -1.46
N HIS A 45 8.75 6.88 -2.45
CA HIS A 45 9.54 7.13 -3.66
C HIS A 45 10.42 8.39 -3.56
N CYS A 46 10.01 9.40 -2.79
CA CYS A 46 10.62 10.72 -2.77
C CYS A 46 10.99 11.14 -1.34
N GLY A 47 12.25 11.52 -1.15
CA GLY A 47 12.77 12.10 0.08
C GLY A 47 12.42 13.58 0.25
N ARG A 48 12.88 14.17 1.36
CA ARG A 48 12.72 15.61 1.58
C ARG A 48 13.53 16.39 0.55
N GLY A 49 12.84 17.24 -0.21
CA GLY A 49 13.46 18.05 -1.27
C GLY A 49 13.46 17.39 -2.65
N ASP A 50 13.03 16.13 -2.75
CA ASP A 50 12.79 15.49 -4.04
C ASP A 50 11.50 16.03 -4.67
N GLU A 51 11.43 15.90 -5.99
CA GLU A 51 10.30 16.35 -6.80
C GLU A 51 9.64 15.16 -7.49
N TYR A 52 8.32 15.21 -7.64
CA TYR A 52 7.57 14.30 -8.49
C TYR A 52 6.81 15.11 -9.55
N ILE A 53 6.89 14.69 -10.81
CA ILE A 53 6.24 15.37 -11.91
C ILE A 53 4.76 14.95 -11.95
N VAL A 54 3.87 15.93 -11.97
CA VAL A 54 2.40 15.74 -12.00
C VAL A 54 1.74 16.85 -12.82
N GLY A 55 0.55 16.59 -13.37
CA GLY A 55 -0.23 17.53 -14.18
C GLY A 55 -1.72 17.41 -13.94
#